data_AF-A0A2R7MPG5-F1
#
_entry.id   AF-A0A2R7MPG5-F1
#
_cell.length_a   1.000
_cell.length_b   1.000
_cell.length_c   1.000
_cell.angle_alpha   90.00
_cell.angle_beta   90.00
_cell.angle_gamma   90.00
#
_symmetry.space_group_name_H-M   'P 1'
#
loop_
_entity.id
_entity.type
_entity.pdbx_description
1 polymer ?
#
loop_
_entity_poly.entity_id
_entity_poly.type
_entity_poly.pdbx_seq_one_letter_code
_entity_poly.pdbx_strand_id
1 'polypeptide(L)'
;MTKLLLILSFFSASCWVEAQTFTDKALIQNVLQLNNSKTSNDYDNLFNKFSAAKTTETWQAKYYAAVALYLKNETLLKKASGASLMDENALARKIATGIWTIQKDNAEVNILLGLLYFQKIQIDGSQSNQLDQNVISQSIAKAEANSSNNPRLAVLQAKIKEKSGDKSNADILYHKALGEFSNQNSSDSKSPSWGKQLVPTVQ
;
A
#
# COMPACT_ATOMS: atom_id res chain seq x y z
N MET A 1 -16.30 -33.69 61.00
CA MET A 1 -15.08 -34.21 60.34
C MET A 1 -14.86 -33.45 59.05
N THR A 2 -13.84 -32.61 59.06
CA THR A 2 -13.22 -32.00 57.88
C THR A 2 -12.63 -33.08 56.98
N LYS A 3 -12.79 -32.95 55.66
CA LYS A 3 -11.77 -33.29 54.66
C LYS A 3 -12.17 -32.75 53.28
N LEU A 4 -11.54 -31.63 52.97
CA LEU A 4 -11.38 -30.99 51.68
C LEU A 4 -10.59 -31.93 50.75
N LEU A 5 -11.08 -32.20 49.53
CA LEU A 5 -10.25 -32.69 48.44
C LEU A 5 -10.66 -32.00 47.12
N LEU A 6 -9.83 -31.04 46.75
CA LEU A 6 -9.62 -30.47 45.41
C LEU A 6 -9.16 -31.56 44.45
N ILE A 7 -9.76 -31.66 43.25
CA ILE A 7 -8.99 -31.95 42.02
C ILE A 7 -9.52 -31.09 40.86
N LEU A 8 -8.57 -30.33 40.33
CA LEU A 8 -8.58 -29.33 39.28
C LEU A 8 -8.80 -29.97 37.90
N SER A 9 -9.96 -29.76 37.27
CA SER A 9 -10.16 -30.12 35.85
C SER A 9 -9.62 -29.00 34.96
N PHE A 10 -8.44 -29.22 34.40
CA PHE A 10 -7.73 -28.35 33.47
C PHE A 10 -8.52 -28.24 32.15
N PHE A 11 -9.24 -27.14 31.96
CA PHE A 11 -9.87 -26.78 30.69
C PHE A 11 -8.79 -26.24 29.74
N SER A 12 -8.03 -27.12 29.11
CA SER A 12 -7.24 -26.74 27.93
C SER A 12 -8.18 -26.67 26.73
N ALA A 13 -8.90 -25.55 26.63
CA ALA A 13 -9.47 -25.11 25.37
C ALA A 13 -8.31 -24.75 24.45
N SER A 14 -7.85 -25.71 23.66
CA SER A 14 -7.03 -25.42 22.50
C SER A 14 -7.86 -24.52 21.59
N CYS A 15 -7.57 -23.22 21.55
CA CYS A 15 -8.01 -22.38 20.45
C CYS A 15 -7.27 -22.88 19.21
N TRP A 16 -7.90 -23.76 18.44
CA TRP A 16 -7.49 -24.03 17.08
C TRP A 16 -7.80 -22.75 16.31
N VAL A 17 -6.80 -21.87 16.19
CA VAL A 17 -6.85 -20.82 15.17
C VAL A 17 -6.78 -21.55 13.85
N GLU A 18 -7.94 -21.77 13.22
CA GLU A 18 -7.99 -22.24 11.85
C GLU A 18 -7.24 -21.22 10.99
N ALA A 19 -6.04 -21.60 10.51
CA ALA A 19 -5.38 -20.90 9.43
C ALA A 19 -6.21 -21.14 8.16
N GLN A 20 -7.29 -20.37 8.00
CA GLN A 20 -8.12 -20.40 6.79
C GLN A 20 -7.22 -20.19 5.58
N THR A 21 -7.31 -21.10 4.61
CA THR A 21 -6.58 -20.99 3.35
C THR A 21 -7.02 -19.72 2.63
N PHE A 22 -6.06 -18.85 2.35
CA PHE A 22 -6.31 -17.61 1.64
C PHE A 22 -6.51 -17.90 0.15
N THR A 23 -7.76 -17.98 -0.27
CA THR A 23 -8.11 -18.20 -1.67
C THR A 23 -7.97 -16.90 -2.47
N ASP A 24 -7.94 -16.99 -3.81
CA ASP A 24 -7.96 -15.81 -4.68
C ASP A 24 -9.23 -14.96 -4.47
N LYS A 25 -10.34 -15.59 -4.03
CA LYS A 25 -11.53 -14.88 -3.59
C LYS A 25 -11.27 -14.04 -2.34
N ALA A 26 -10.52 -14.57 -1.37
CA ALA A 26 -10.11 -13.82 -0.18
C ALA A 26 -9.19 -12.65 -0.54
N LEU A 27 -8.30 -12.82 -1.53
CA LEU A 27 -7.49 -11.73 -2.08
C LEU A 27 -8.37 -10.59 -2.56
N ILE A 28 -9.32 -10.87 -3.45
CA ILE A 28 -10.23 -9.88 -4.03
C ILE A 28 -11.02 -9.16 -2.93
N GLN A 29 -11.56 -9.89 -1.95
CA GLN A 29 -12.32 -9.30 -0.84
C GLN A 29 -11.47 -8.35 0.01
N ASN A 30 -10.23 -8.74 0.30
CA ASN A 30 -9.32 -7.88 1.07
C ASN A 30 -8.89 -6.64 0.26
N VAL A 31 -8.72 -6.76 -1.06
CA VAL A 31 -8.48 -5.61 -1.95
C VAL A 31 -9.67 -4.64 -1.94
N LEU A 32 -10.91 -5.14 -1.97
CA LEU A 32 -12.09 -4.30 -1.84
C LEU A 32 -12.17 -3.63 -0.46
N GLN A 33 -11.78 -4.34 0.61
CA GLN A 33 -11.71 -3.77 1.96
C GLN A 33 -10.64 -2.66 2.05
N LEU A 34 -9.50 -2.81 1.36
CA LEU A 34 -8.43 -1.82 1.32
C LEU A 34 -8.92 -0.46 0.79
N ASN A 35 -9.80 -0.47 -0.23
CA ASN A 35 -10.35 0.77 -0.81
C ASN A 35 -11.25 1.55 0.17
N ASN A 36 -11.82 0.87 1.15
CA ASN A 36 -12.73 1.45 2.13
C ASN A 36 -12.06 1.75 3.47
N SER A 37 -10.80 1.38 3.62
CA SER A 37 -10.03 1.52 4.87
C SER A 37 -9.65 2.98 5.11
N LYS A 38 -9.68 3.42 6.38
CA LYS A 38 -9.45 4.83 6.75
C LYS A 38 -8.52 4.99 7.95
N THR A 39 -8.28 3.93 8.71
CA THR A 39 -7.51 3.97 9.95
C THR A 39 -6.23 3.16 9.83
N SER A 40 -5.23 3.49 10.65
CA SER A 40 -3.99 2.70 10.76
C SER A 40 -4.29 1.23 11.06
N ASN A 41 -5.25 0.97 11.96
CA ASN A 41 -5.62 -0.38 12.37
C ASN A 41 -6.27 -1.18 11.22
N ASP A 42 -7.06 -0.54 10.35
CA ASP A 42 -7.61 -1.20 9.15
C ASP A 42 -6.45 -1.69 8.26
N TYR A 43 -5.46 -0.83 8.04
CA TYR A 43 -4.31 -1.15 7.21
C TYR A 43 -3.39 -2.20 7.83
N ASP A 44 -3.17 -2.17 9.16
CA ASP A 44 -2.40 -3.21 9.86
C ASP A 44 -3.07 -4.59 9.72
N ASN A 45 -4.40 -4.65 9.88
CA ASN A 45 -5.15 -5.88 9.69
C ASN A 45 -5.03 -6.40 8.25
N LEU A 46 -5.13 -5.52 7.25
CA LEU A 46 -4.98 -5.89 5.85
C LEU A 46 -3.56 -6.33 5.50
N PHE A 47 -2.53 -5.64 6.01
CA PHE A 47 -1.14 -6.04 5.87
C PHE A 47 -0.92 -7.46 6.38
N ASN A 48 -1.46 -7.80 7.55
CA ASN A 48 -1.35 -9.14 8.11
C ASN A 48 -2.05 -10.18 7.24
N LYS A 49 -3.27 -9.90 6.78
CA LYS A 49 -4.02 -10.79 5.87
C LYS A 49 -3.29 -11.05 4.55
N PHE A 50 -2.75 -10.00 3.93
CA PHE A 50 -1.98 -10.12 2.69
C PHE A 50 -0.64 -10.82 2.90
N SER A 51 0.03 -10.60 4.02
CA SER A 51 1.32 -11.22 4.34
C SER A 51 1.19 -12.71 4.66
N ALA A 52 0.09 -13.12 5.28
CA ALA A 52 -0.23 -14.51 5.59
C ALA A 52 -0.88 -15.27 4.42
N ALA A 53 -1.13 -14.58 3.29
CA ALA A 53 -1.85 -15.13 2.16
C ALA A 53 -1.11 -16.30 1.50
N LYS A 54 -1.75 -17.48 1.50
CA LYS A 54 -1.34 -18.66 0.73
C LYS A 54 -2.12 -18.73 -0.59
N THR A 55 -1.77 -17.87 -1.54
CA THR A 55 -2.37 -17.79 -2.90
C THR A 55 -1.36 -18.15 -3.98
N THR A 56 -1.84 -18.57 -5.14
CA THR A 56 -1.04 -18.73 -6.38
C THR A 56 -0.55 -17.37 -6.90
N GLU A 57 -1.31 -16.29 -6.68
CA GLU A 57 -0.99 -14.91 -7.07
C GLU A 57 -0.09 -14.23 -6.00
N THR A 58 1.01 -14.90 -5.65
CA THR A 58 1.91 -14.49 -4.54
C THR A 58 2.45 -13.06 -4.68
N TRP A 59 2.70 -12.61 -5.91
CA TRP A 59 3.19 -11.25 -6.16
C TRP A 59 2.12 -10.19 -5.86
N GLN A 60 0.85 -10.48 -6.16
CA GLN A 60 -0.27 -9.56 -5.87
C GLN A 60 -0.50 -9.45 -4.37
N ALA A 61 -0.50 -10.57 -3.65
CA ALA A 61 -0.63 -10.54 -2.19
C ALA A 61 0.48 -9.70 -1.54
N LYS A 62 1.74 -9.91 -1.95
CA LYS A 62 2.87 -9.08 -1.47
C LYS A 62 2.72 -7.61 -1.88
N TYR A 63 2.25 -7.34 -3.09
CA TYR A 63 2.02 -5.98 -3.57
C TYR A 63 1.02 -5.27 -2.66
N TYR A 64 -0.12 -5.89 -2.38
CA TYR A 64 -1.13 -5.31 -1.51
C TYR A 64 -0.72 -5.21 -0.04
N ALA A 65 0.16 -6.11 0.44
CA ALA A 65 0.80 -5.94 1.74
C ALA A 65 1.63 -4.64 1.79
N ALA A 66 2.46 -4.38 0.78
CA ALA A 66 3.23 -3.15 0.69
C ALA A 66 2.33 -1.90 0.51
N VAL A 67 1.25 -2.00 -0.26
CA VAL A 67 0.25 -0.93 -0.40
C VAL A 67 -0.43 -0.61 0.93
N ALA A 68 -0.79 -1.62 1.74
CA ALA A 68 -1.41 -1.40 3.04
C ALA A 68 -0.48 -0.59 3.98
N LEU A 69 0.81 -0.94 4.03
CA LEU A 69 1.81 -0.17 4.78
C LEU A 69 1.99 1.25 4.23
N TYR A 70 2.03 1.40 2.90
CA TYR A 70 2.11 2.73 2.26
C TYR A 70 0.92 3.62 2.67
N LEU A 71 -0.30 3.11 2.57
CA LEU A 71 -1.53 3.84 2.89
C LEU A 71 -1.70 4.13 4.39
N LYS A 72 -1.24 3.21 5.25
CA LYS A 72 -1.10 3.46 6.69
C LYS A 72 -0.23 4.70 6.93
N ASN A 73 0.96 4.72 6.33
CA ASN A 73 1.90 5.82 6.51
C ASN A 73 1.36 7.14 5.94
N GLU A 74 0.72 7.13 4.76
CA GLU A 74 0.07 8.34 4.22
C GLU A 74 -1.02 8.87 5.18
N THR A 75 -1.77 7.97 5.81
CA THR A 75 -2.81 8.33 6.78
C THR A 75 -2.22 8.95 8.05
N LEU A 76 -1.08 8.43 8.52
CA LEU A 76 -0.40 8.94 9.70
C LEU A 76 0.31 10.26 9.43
N LEU A 77 0.98 10.41 8.28
CA LEU A 77 1.62 11.65 7.84
C LEU A 77 0.62 12.82 7.74
N LYS A 78 -0.62 12.55 7.28
CA LYS A 78 -1.69 13.58 7.24
C LYS A 78 -2.15 14.03 8.63
N LYS A 79 -1.99 13.20 9.67
CA LYS A 79 -2.47 13.49 11.04
C LYS A 79 -1.42 14.18 11.89
N ALA A 80 -0.15 13.82 11.75
CA ALA A 80 0.94 14.40 12.51
C ALA A 80 2.24 14.34 11.71
N SER A 81 2.87 15.50 11.50
CA SER A 81 4.23 15.58 10.98
C SER A 81 5.22 15.05 12.03
N GLY A 82 6.17 14.21 11.61
CA GLY A 82 7.22 13.67 12.48
C GLY A 82 6.94 12.30 13.12
N ALA A 83 5.91 11.59 12.70
CA ALA A 83 5.75 10.18 13.08
C ALA A 83 6.96 9.35 12.60
N SER A 84 7.50 8.51 13.48
CA SER A 84 8.59 7.57 13.14
C SER A 84 8.04 6.44 12.28
N LEU A 85 7.93 6.69 10.97
CA LEU A 85 7.33 5.78 9.98
C LEU A 85 8.38 5.13 9.05
N MET A 86 9.66 5.35 9.35
CA MET A 86 10.76 4.90 8.50
C MET A 86 10.83 3.37 8.44
N ASP A 87 10.58 2.69 9.56
CA ASP A 87 10.64 1.23 9.63
C ASP A 87 9.52 0.59 8.80
N GLU A 88 8.29 1.07 8.91
CA GLU A 88 7.18 0.60 8.06
C GLU A 88 7.43 0.91 6.59
N ASN A 89 7.96 2.09 6.26
CA ASN A 89 8.30 2.42 4.87
C ASN A 89 9.43 1.53 4.35
N ALA A 90 10.46 1.25 5.15
CA ALA A 90 11.55 0.35 4.80
C ALA A 90 11.05 -1.09 4.58
N LEU A 91 10.13 -1.57 5.42
CA LEU A 91 9.48 -2.88 5.24
C LEU A 91 8.69 -2.92 3.93
N ALA A 92 7.88 -1.90 3.65
CA ALA A 92 7.12 -1.82 2.41
C ALA A 92 8.03 -1.78 1.18
N ARG A 93 9.13 -1.00 1.21
CA ARG A 93 10.15 -0.97 0.15
C ARG A 93 10.81 -2.32 -0.04
N LYS A 94 11.15 -3.04 1.04
CA LYS A 94 11.72 -4.39 0.96
C LYS A 94 10.78 -5.36 0.27
N ILE A 95 9.50 -5.34 0.63
CA ILE A 95 8.47 -6.18 0.00
C ILE A 95 8.32 -5.81 -1.48
N ALA A 96 8.15 -4.53 -1.82
CA ALA A 96 8.00 -4.05 -3.19
C ALA A 96 9.22 -4.38 -4.06
N THR A 97 10.43 -4.22 -3.53
CA THR A 97 11.68 -4.60 -4.22
C THR A 97 11.73 -6.10 -4.49
N GLY A 98 11.32 -6.92 -3.53
CA GLY A 98 11.24 -8.38 -3.70
C GLY A 98 10.22 -8.82 -4.76
N ILE A 99 9.18 -8.03 -5.01
CA ILE A 99 8.25 -8.26 -6.13
C ILE A 99 8.87 -7.82 -7.44
N TRP A 100 9.51 -6.64 -7.44
CA TRP A 100 10.13 -6.04 -8.61
C TRP A 100 11.20 -6.93 -9.24
N THR A 101 11.94 -7.72 -8.46
CA THR A 101 12.94 -8.66 -9.02
C THR A 101 12.32 -9.69 -9.98
N ILE A 102 11.02 -9.99 -9.80
CA ILE A 102 10.24 -10.95 -10.59
C ILE A 102 9.33 -10.23 -11.59
N GLN A 103 8.82 -9.05 -11.25
CA GLN A 103 7.82 -8.28 -12.00
C GLN A 103 8.39 -6.94 -12.50
N LYS A 104 9.56 -6.96 -13.15
CA LYS A 104 10.35 -5.75 -13.47
C LYS A 104 9.63 -4.74 -14.36
N ASP A 105 8.79 -5.22 -15.28
CA ASP A 105 8.07 -4.41 -16.26
C ASP A 105 6.64 -4.08 -15.83
N ASN A 106 6.21 -4.60 -14.67
CA ASN A 106 4.89 -4.32 -14.15
C ASN A 106 4.79 -2.85 -13.70
N ALA A 107 3.93 -2.07 -14.37
CA ALA A 107 3.78 -0.65 -14.10
C ALA A 107 3.38 -0.37 -12.66
N GLU A 108 2.45 -1.14 -12.08
CA GLU A 108 1.98 -0.96 -10.71
C GLU A 108 3.08 -1.16 -9.67
N VAL A 109 3.95 -2.15 -9.88
CA VAL A 109 5.09 -2.40 -9.00
C VAL A 109 6.10 -1.25 -9.07
N ASN A 110 6.38 -0.74 -10.27
CA ASN A 110 7.26 0.42 -10.44
C ASN A 110 6.64 1.68 -9.81
N ILE A 111 5.34 1.95 -10.02
CA ILE A 111 4.65 3.09 -9.40
C ILE A 111 4.70 2.99 -7.88
N LEU A 112 4.44 1.81 -7.30
CA LEU A 112 4.50 1.61 -5.85
C LEU A 112 5.91 1.88 -5.30
N LEU A 113 6.96 1.45 -6.00
CA LEU A 113 8.34 1.81 -5.62
C LEU A 113 8.54 3.33 -5.64
N GLY A 114 8.12 4.01 -6.71
CA GLY A 114 8.18 5.48 -6.78
C GLY A 114 7.46 6.16 -5.62
N LEU A 115 6.24 5.72 -5.29
CA LEU A 115 5.46 6.24 -4.17
C LEU A 115 6.13 6.00 -2.81
N LEU A 116 6.71 4.82 -2.60
CA LEU A 116 7.40 4.47 -1.36
C LEU A 116 8.68 5.28 -1.16
N TYR A 117 9.47 5.49 -2.21
CA TYR A 117 10.66 6.36 -2.16
C TYR A 117 10.27 7.84 -1.99
N PHE A 118 9.18 8.29 -2.63
CA PHE A 118 8.66 9.63 -2.38
C PHE A 118 8.20 9.79 -0.91
N GLN A 119 7.52 8.79 -0.35
CA GLN A 119 7.14 8.78 1.06
C GLN A 119 8.34 8.76 2.00
N LYS A 120 9.40 8.01 1.66
CA LYS A 120 10.67 8.04 2.41
C LYS A 120 11.21 9.48 2.50
N ILE A 121 11.27 10.19 1.38
CA ILE A 121 11.74 11.58 1.33
C ILE A 121 10.85 12.50 2.19
N GLN A 122 9.54 12.27 2.23
CA GLN A 122 8.64 13.02 3.10
C GLN A 122 8.91 12.76 4.59
N ILE A 123 9.15 11.50 4.97
CA ILE A 123 9.44 11.09 6.35
C ILE A 123 10.80 11.63 6.80
N ASP A 124 11.83 11.54 5.95
CA ASP A 124 13.20 11.94 6.29
C ASP A 124 13.37 13.44 6.54
N GLY A 125 12.48 14.29 6.01
CA GLY A 125 12.49 15.75 6.20
C GLY A 125 13.73 16.51 5.67
N SER A 126 14.81 15.80 5.35
CA SER A 126 16.07 16.31 4.82
C SER A 126 16.00 16.48 3.30
N GLN A 127 17.01 17.15 2.72
CA GLN A 127 17.14 17.19 1.26
C GLN A 127 17.32 15.76 0.74
N SER A 128 16.25 15.24 0.12
CA SER A 128 16.24 13.98 -0.63
C SER A 128 17.60 13.69 -1.24
N ASN A 129 18.20 12.55 -0.91
CA ASN A 129 19.44 12.18 -1.57
C ASN A 129 19.16 11.89 -3.07
N GLN A 130 20.15 12.13 -3.93
CA GLN A 130 20.02 11.96 -5.38
C GLN A 130 19.60 10.53 -5.76
N LEU A 131 19.98 9.53 -4.96
CA LEU A 131 19.67 8.13 -5.22
C LEU A 131 18.16 7.88 -5.14
N ASP A 132 17.48 8.41 -4.12
CA ASP A 132 16.03 8.26 -4.00
C ASP A 132 15.30 8.95 -5.17
N GLN A 133 15.77 10.14 -5.59
CA GLN A 133 15.20 10.84 -6.76
C GLN A 133 15.39 10.05 -8.06
N ASN A 134 16.55 9.42 -8.23
CA ASN A 134 16.83 8.57 -9.38
C ASN A 134 15.86 7.37 -9.42
N VAL A 135 15.59 6.73 -8.27
CA VAL A 135 14.63 5.61 -8.20
C VAL A 135 13.23 6.07 -8.58
N ILE A 136 12.78 7.23 -8.09
CA ILE A 136 11.47 7.80 -8.44
C ILE A 136 11.39 8.08 -9.95
N SER A 137 12.41 8.71 -10.51
CA SER A 137 12.44 9.06 -11.94
C SER A 137 12.43 7.81 -12.84
N GLN A 138 13.21 6.78 -12.48
CA GLN A 138 13.20 5.51 -13.20
C GLN A 138 11.86 4.77 -13.07
N SER A 139 11.24 4.83 -11.90
CA SER A 139 9.92 4.25 -11.65
C SER A 139 8.86 4.88 -12.53
N ILE A 140 8.87 6.21 -12.67
CA ILE A 140 7.99 6.97 -13.56
C ILE A 140 8.23 6.58 -15.01
N ALA A 141 9.48 6.63 -15.49
CA ALA A 141 9.79 6.32 -16.88
C ALA A 141 9.34 4.89 -17.28
N LYS A 142 9.53 3.91 -16.39
CA LYS A 142 9.04 2.54 -16.62
C LYS A 142 7.52 2.44 -16.62
N ALA A 143 6.86 3.14 -15.71
CA ALA A 143 5.40 3.15 -15.66
C ALA A 143 4.79 3.85 -16.87
N GLU A 144 5.38 4.95 -17.33
CA GLU A 144 4.96 5.67 -18.54
C GLU A 144 5.08 4.81 -19.79
N ALA A 145 6.19 4.06 -19.92
CA ALA A 145 6.41 3.17 -21.06
C ALA A 145 5.37 2.03 -21.16
N ASN A 146 4.86 1.55 -20.01
CA ASN A 146 4.01 0.37 -19.95
C ASN A 146 2.53 0.67 -19.65
N SER A 147 2.22 1.82 -19.03
CA SER A 147 0.87 2.18 -18.57
C SER A 147 0.75 3.70 -18.34
N SER A 148 0.86 4.49 -19.40
CA SER A 148 0.84 5.97 -19.36
C SER A 148 -0.44 6.59 -18.78
N ASN A 149 -1.55 5.85 -18.81
CA ASN A 149 -2.88 6.29 -18.32
C ASN A 149 -3.21 5.65 -16.95
N ASN A 150 -2.19 5.27 -16.19
CA ASN A 150 -2.37 4.72 -14.87
C ASN A 150 -2.70 5.84 -13.86
N PRO A 151 -3.83 5.77 -13.14
CA PRO A 151 -4.21 6.83 -12.21
C PRO A 151 -3.21 7.02 -11.07
N ARG A 152 -2.49 5.96 -10.64
CA ARG A 152 -1.48 6.06 -9.58
C ARG A 152 -0.18 6.67 -10.07
N LEU A 153 0.13 6.53 -11.37
CA LEU A 153 1.22 7.26 -12.00
C LEU A 153 0.94 8.77 -11.97
N ALA A 154 -0.28 9.17 -12.35
CA ALA A 154 -0.70 10.57 -12.26
C ALA A 154 -0.64 11.10 -10.81
N VAL A 155 -1.05 10.30 -9.81
CA VAL A 155 -0.88 10.64 -8.38
C VAL A 155 0.59 10.83 -8.00
N LEU A 156 1.49 9.92 -8.40
CA LEU A 156 2.92 10.04 -8.10
C LEU A 156 3.52 11.33 -8.71
N GLN A 157 3.18 11.62 -9.97
CA GLN A 157 3.62 12.83 -10.65
C GLN A 157 3.06 14.09 -9.98
N ALA A 158 1.79 14.07 -9.57
CA ALA A 158 1.15 15.18 -8.85
C ALA A 158 1.87 15.48 -7.52
N LYS A 159 2.15 14.44 -6.73
CA LYS A 159 2.90 14.55 -5.47
C LYS A 159 4.28 15.19 -5.65
N ILE A 160 4.99 14.87 -6.74
CA ILE A 160 6.29 15.47 -7.06
C ILE A 160 6.13 16.96 -7.39
N LYS A 161 5.14 17.31 -8.22
CA LYS A 161 4.84 18.71 -8.58
C LYS A 161 4.46 19.54 -7.36
N GLU A 162 3.64 18.98 -6.48
CA GLU A 162 3.24 19.62 -5.22
C GLU A 162 4.47 19.88 -4.33
N LYS A 163 5.35 18.88 -4.19
CA LYS A 163 6.61 19.04 -3.42
C LYS A 163 7.53 20.11 -4.01
N SER A 164 7.57 20.28 -5.33
CA SER A 164 8.36 21.33 -5.98
C SER A 164 7.69 22.71 -5.94
N GLY A 165 6.50 22.85 -5.37
CA GLY A 165 5.74 24.10 -5.32
C GLY A 165 4.89 24.39 -6.56
N ASP A 166 4.87 23.50 -7.54
CA ASP A 166 4.09 23.62 -8.78
C ASP A 166 2.67 23.08 -8.58
N LYS A 167 1.92 23.77 -7.69
CA LYS A 167 0.59 23.34 -7.24
C LYS A 167 -0.42 23.25 -8.40
N SER A 168 -0.36 24.20 -9.34
CA SER A 168 -1.29 24.21 -10.48
C SER A 168 -1.18 22.96 -11.35
N ASN A 169 0.05 22.52 -11.68
CA ASN A 169 0.22 21.28 -12.44
C ASN A 169 -0.06 20.04 -11.58
N ALA A 170 0.20 20.09 -10.27
CA ALA A 170 -0.20 19.02 -9.35
C ALA A 170 -1.72 18.81 -9.37
N ASP A 171 -2.49 19.89 -9.30
CA ASP A 171 -3.96 19.83 -9.35
C ASP A 171 -4.47 19.26 -10.67
N ILE A 172 -3.89 19.65 -11.81
CA ILE A 172 -4.23 19.07 -13.12
C ILE A 172 -4.02 17.54 -13.11
N LEU A 173 -2.89 17.08 -12.58
CA LEU A 173 -2.57 15.66 -12.51
C LEU A 173 -3.47 14.90 -11.53
N TYR A 174 -3.84 15.51 -10.40
CA TYR A 174 -4.82 14.94 -9.46
C TYR A 174 -6.20 14.81 -10.11
N HIS A 175 -6.67 15.81 -10.87
CA HIS A 175 -7.93 15.71 -11.62
C HIS A 175 -7.87 14.63 -12.71
N LYS A 176 -6.74 14.52 -13.43
CA LYS A 176 -6.51 13.42 -14.38
C LYS A 176 -6.65 12.05 -13.69
N ALA A 177 -6.00 11.88 -12.53
CA ALA A 177 -6.06 10.65 -11.76
C ALA A 177 -7.51 10.30 -11.35
N LEU A 178 -8.31 11.28 -10.90
CA LEU A 178 -9.72 11.06 -10.54
C LEU A 178 -10.57 10.59 -11.74
N GLY A 179 -10.34 11.18 -12.92
CA GLY A 179 -10.98 10.74 -14.16
C GLY A 179 -10.62 9.30 -14.51
N GLU A 180 -9.33 8.98 -14.49
CA GLU A 180 -8.81 7.62 -14.77
C GLU A 180 -9.32 6.58 -13.75
N PHE A 181 -9.37 6.94 -12.47
CA PHE A 181 -9.94 6.09 -11.41
C PHE A 181 -11.45 5.86 -11.56
N SER A 182 -12.17 6.74 -12.27
CA SER A 182 -13.60 6.58 -12.56
C SER A 182 -13.83 5.75 -13.82
N ASN A 183 -12.86 5.76 -14.74
CA ASN A 183 -12.89 5.03 -16.01
C ASN A 183 -12.27 3.62 -15.93
N GLN A 184 -11.68 3.23 -14.79
CA GLN A 184 -11.26 1.84 -14.57
C GLN A 184 -12.50 0.93 -14.57
N ASN A 185 -12.82 0.37 -15.74
CA ASN A 185 -13.89 -0.59 -15.93
C ASN A 185 -13.69 -1.78 -14.99
N SER A 186 -14.75 -2.13 -14.26
CA SER A 186 -14.81 -3.22 -13.28
C SER A 186 -14.59 -4.63 -13.86
N SER A 187 -14.38 -4.75 -15.17
CA SER A 187 -14.20 -6.01 -15.88
C SER A 187 -12.81 -6.64 -15.72
N ASP A 188 -11.79 -5.86 -15.36
CA ASP A 188 -10.44 -6.39 -15.13
C ASP A 188 -10.18 -6.54 -13.62
N SER A 189 -10.69 -7.63 -13.05
CA SER A 189 -10.63 -7.93 -11.60
C SER A 189 -9.20 -8.00 -11.02
N LYS A 190 -8.18 -8.05 -11.90
CA LYS A 190 -6.77 -8.12 -11.55
C LYS A 190 -6.10 -6.75 -11.45
N SER A 191 -6.69 -5.71 -12.02
CA SER A 191 -6.15 -4.34 -11.95
C SER A 191 -6.36 -3.74 -10.56
N PRO A 192 -5.35 -3.09 -9.95
CA PRO A 192 -5.55 -2.49 -8.64
C PRO A 192 -6.61 -1.39 -8.67
N SER A 193 -7.34 -1.27 -7.57
CA SER A 193 -8.49 -0.34 -7.42
C SER A 193 -8.31 0.70 -6.30
N TRP A 194 -7.16 0.71 -5.64
CA TRP A 194 -6.82 1.62 -4.53
C TRP A 194 -6.21 2.94 -5.04
N GLY A 195 -6.06 3.94 -4.16
CA GLY A 195 -5.31 5.16 -4.48
C GLY A 195 -6.18 6.40 -4.69
N LYS A 196 -7.51 6.23 -4.82
CA LYS A 196 -8.47 7.35 -4.77
C LYS A 196 -8.29 8.19 -3.50
N GLN A 197 -7.99 7.55 -2.36
CA GLN A 197 -7.75 8.24 -1.08
C GLN A 197 -6.46 9.08 -1.01
N LEU A 198 -5.59 8.98 -2.03
CA LEU A 198 -4.36 9.76 -2.12
C LEU A 198 -4.59 11.12 -2.78
N VAL A 199 -5.66 11.26 -3.56
CA VAL A 199 -6.01 12.53 -4.18
C VAL A 199 -6.52 13.48 -3.09
N PRO A 200 -5.94 14.68 -2.95
CA PRO A 200 -6.45 15.69 -2.04
C PRO A 200 -7.92 16.02 -2.37
N THR A 201 -8.77 16.09 -1.37
CA THR A 201 -10.11 16.67 -1.55
C THR A 201 -9.94 18.16 -1.80
N VAL A 202 -10.26 18.61 -3.00
CA VAL A 202 -10.41 20.04 -3.31
C VAL A 202 -11.50 20.58 -2.38
N GLN A 203 -11.15 21.56 -1.53
CA GLN A 203 -12.12 22.35 -0.78
C GLN A 203 -12.67 23.46 -1.65
#